data_AF-A0A2W6V0F5-F1
#
_entry.id   AF-A0A2W6V0F5-F1
#
_cell.length_a   1.000
_cell.length_b   1.000
_cell.length_c   1.000
_cell.angle_alpha   90.00
_cell.angle_beta   90.00
_cell.angle_gamma   90.00
#
_symmetry.space_group_name_H-M   'P 1'
#
loop_
_entity.id
_entity.type
_entity.pdbx_description
1 polymer ?
#
loop_
_entity_poly.entity_id
_entity_poly.type
_entity_poly.pdbx_seq_one_letter_code
_entity_poly.pdbx_strand_id
1 'polypeptide(L)'
;ITALVLPFDIRDMKRDTVQTFPMLIGVQNTKYIAYLLIFMSNIIAILYLTPHYSIPFFLSGIISYIFIYFSENERNDAYFSFGVETCSALPFLFLLIMEYF
;
A
#
# COMPACT_ATOMS: atom_id res chain seq x y z
N ILE A 1 -2.66 -2.74 -5.50
CA ILE A 1 -3.00 -1.40 -6.03
C ILE A 1 -4.10 -0.76 -5.19
N THR A 2 -5.29 -1.38 -5.04
CA THR A 2 -6.44 -0.78 -4.31
C THR A 2 -6.14 -0.28 -2.90
N ALA A 3 -5.31 -0.98 -2.11
CA ALA A 3 -4.96 -0.55 -0.76
C ALA A 3 -4.10 0.73 -0.72
N LEU A 4 -3.33 1.02 -1.78
CA LEU A 4 -2.42 2.17 -1.83
C LEU A 4 -3.16 3.48 -2.11
N VAL A 5 -4.40 3.42 -2.60
CA VAL A 5 -5.27 4.60 -2.78
C VAL A 5 -5.61 5.25 -1.43
N LEU A 6 -5.77 4.45 -0.37
CA LEU A 6 -6.18 4.94 0.95
C LEU A 6 -5.15 5.90 1.60
N PRO A 7 -3.83 5.67 1.49
CA PRO A 7 -2.82 6.70 1.77
C PRO A 7 -3.01 8.02 1.03
N PHE A 8 -3.37 8.00 -0.25
CA PHE A 8 -3.63 9.23 -1.02
C PHE A 8 -4.89 9.95 -0.51
N ASP A 9 -5.95 9.21 -0.16
CA ASP A 9 -7.12 9.81 0.51
C ASP A 9 -6.73 10.48 1.84
N ILE A 10 -5.83 9.89 2.63
CA ILE A 10 -5.33 10.48 3.89
C ILE A 10 -4.56 11.79 3.62
N ARG A 11 -3.74 11.82 2.57
CA ARG A 11 -3.04 13.04 2.12
C ARG A 11 -4.03 14.14 1.75
N ASP A 12 -5.04 13.80 0.96
CA ASP A 12 -5.91 14.79 0.30
C ASP A 12 -7.15 15.17 1.11
N MET A 13 -7.38 14.54 2.27
CA MET A 13 -8.59 14.74 3.10
C MET A 13 -8.93 16.18 3.51
N LYS A 14 -7.97 17.12 3.51
CA LYS A 14 -8.21 18.55 3.82
C LYS A 14 -8.45 19.41 2.57
N ARG A 15 -8.13 18.89 1.38
CA ARG A 15 -8.23 19.57 0.09
C ARG A 15 -9.44 19.09 -0.72
N ASP A 16 -9.81 17.83 -0.56
CA ASP A 16 -10.92 17.23 -1.28
C ASP A 16 -12.28 17.81 -0.87
N THR A 17 -13.12 18.07 -1.87
CA THR A 17 -14.49 18.56 -1.68
C THR A 17 -15.51 17.43 -1.51
N VAL A 18 -15.10 16.18 -1.76
CA VAL A 18 -15.92 14.96 -1.66
C VAL A 18 -15.58 14.21 -0.39
N GLN A 19 -16.55 13.52 0.22
CA GLN A 19 -16.28 12.74 1.43
C GLN A 19 -15.43 11.50 1.12
N THR A 20 -14.23 11.43 1.70
CA THR A 20 -13.28 10.32 1.57
C THR A 20 -13.29 9.44 2.83
N PHE A 21 -12.69 8.24 2.76
CA PHE A 21 -12.57 7.34 3.91
C PHE A 21 -12.02 8.03 5.17
N PRO A 22 -10.89 8.75 5.15
CA PRO A 22 -10.36 9.37 6.36
C PRO A 22 -11.26 10.49 6.92
N MET A 23 -12.12 11.12 6.10
CA MET A 23 -13.14 12.05 6.60
C MET A 23 -14.32 11.33 7.27
N LEU A 24 -14.73 10.17 6.75
CA LEU A 24 -15.88 9.41 7.24
C LEU A 24 -15.58 8.61 8.50
N ILE A 25 -14.45 7.90 8.50
CA ILE A 25 -14.09 6.92 9.53
C ILE A 25 -12.82 7.28 10.29
N GLY A 26 -12.14 8.37 9.91
CA GLY A 26 -10.88 8.80 10.50
C GLY A 26 -9.65 8.17 9.83
N VAL A 27 -8.50 8.83 10.01
CA VAL A 27 -7.21 8.41 9.45
C VAL A 27 -6.81 7.01 9.93
N GLN A 28 -6.94 6.73 11.24
CA GLN A 28 -6.50 5.46 11.80
C GLN A 28 -7.31 4.27 11.28
N ASN A 29 -8.64 4.41 11.18
CA ASN A 29 -9.49 3.35 10.65
C ASN A 29 -9.25 3.15 9.14
N THR A 30 -8.94 4.22 8.41
CA THR A 30 -8.54 4.12 7.00
C THR A 30 -7.25 3.31 6.83
N LYS A 31 -6.26 3.50 7.70
CA LYS A 31 -5.04 2.67 7.74
C LYS A 31 -5.37 1.19 8.03
N TYR A 32 -6.28 0.90 8.97
CA TYR A 32 -6.69 -0.47 9.26
C TYR A 32 -7.35 -1.16 8.06
N ILE A 33 -8.18 -0.45 7.31
CA ILE A 33 -8.75 -0.98 6.06
C ILE A 33 -7.64 -1.26 5.04
N ALA A 34 -6.69 -0.35 4.87
CA ALA A 34 -5.56 -0.55 3.96
C ALA A 34 -4.73 -1.79 4.33
N TYR A 35 -4.43 -1.98 5.62
CA TYR A 35 -3.75 -3.18 6.11
C TYR A 35 -4.57 -4.45 5.84
N LEU A 36 -5.87 -4.44 6.14
CA LEU A 36 -6.73 -5.59 5.91
C LEU A 36 -6.78 -5.98 4.42
N LEU A 37 -6.82 -4.99 3.52
CA LEU A 37 -6.78 -5.24 2.08
C LEU A 37 -5.45 -5.87 1.64
N ILE A 38 -4.30 -5.39 2.13
CA ILE A 38 -3.00 -6.00 1.81
C ILE A 38 -2.91 -7.41 2.41
N PHE A 39 -3.39 -7.61 3.64
CA PHE A 39 -3.42 -8.93 4.27
C PHE A 39 -4.21 -9.93 3.43
N MET A 40 -5.45 -9.59 3.04
CA MET A 40 -6.28 -10.43 2.20
C MET A 40 -5.62 -10.69 0.84
N SER A 41 -4.99 -9.68 0.24
CA SER A 41 -4.27 -9.85 -1.01
C SER A 41 -3.10 -10.83 -0.90
N ASN A 42 -2.41 -10.87 0.24
CA ASN A 42 -1.33 -11.82 0.50
C ASN A 42 -1.85 -13.24 0.69
N ILE A 43 -2.98 -13.41 1.38
CA ILE A 43 -3.64 -14.72 1.50
C ILE A 43 -4.01 -15.24 0.11
N ILE A 44 -4.62 -14.41 -0.73
CA ILE A 44 -4.95 -14.78 -2.12
C ILE A 44 -3.69 -15.13 -2.90
N ALA A 45 -2.62 -14.33 -2.79
CA ALA A 45 -1.36 -14.59 -3.48
C ALA A 45 -0.76 -15.95 -3.10
N ILE A 46 -0.75 -16.32 -1.82
CA ILE A 46 -0.21 -17.61 -1.35
C ILE A 46 -1.05 -18.79 -1.87
N LEU A 47 -2.38 -18.62 -1.96
CA LEU A 47 -3.28 -19.69 -2.40
C LEU A 47 -3.26 -19.94 -3.90
N TYR A 48 -3.03 -18.91 -4.71
CA TYR A 48 -3.22 -18.97 -6.17
C TYR A 48 -1.96 -18.71 -7.00
N LEU A 49 -0.88 -18.20 -6.41
CA LEU A 49 0.40 -17.98 -7.12
C LEU A 49 1.45 -19.00 -6.67
N THR A 50 2.36 -19.34 -7.58
CA THR A 50 3.53 -20.14 -7.23
C THR A 50 4.44 -19.39 -6.26
N PRO A 51 5.27 -20.09 -5.46
CA PRO A 51 6.23 -19.44 -4.55
C PRO A 51 7.12 -18.40 -5.24
N HIS A 52 7.45 -18.61 -6.52
CA HIS A 52 8.23 -17.70 -7.34
C HIS A 52 7.61 -16.30 -7.45
N TYR A 53 6.28 -16.19 -7.50
CA TYR A 53 5.57 -14.91 -7.55
C TYR A 53 5.00 -14.46 -6.20
N SER A 54 4.59 -15.39 -5.34
CA SER A 54 3.98 -15.06 -4.06
C SER A 54 4.99 -14.50 -3.04
N ILE A 55 6.26 -14.92 -3.08
CA ILE A 55 7.31 -14.40 -2.19
C ILE A 55 7.62 -12.92 -2.49
N PRO A 56 7.94 -12.50 -3.74
CA PRO A 56 8.09 -11.09 -4.09
C PRO A 56 6.89 -10.23 -3.73
N PHE A 57 5.68 -10.76 -3.97
CA PHE A 57 4.43 -10.09 -3.62
C PHE A 57 4.33 -9.89 -2.10
N PHE A 58 4.66 -10.90 -1.30
CA PHE A 58 4.66 -10.80 0.15
C PHE A 58 5.64 -9.77 0.68
N LEU A 59 6.87 -9.76 0.17
CA LEU A 59 7.88 -8.75 0.53
C LEU A 59 7.41 -7.32 0.19
N SER A 60 6.78 -7.14 -0.98
CA SER A 60 6.19 -5.85 -1.35
C SER A 60 5.07 -5.42 -0.39
N GLY A 61 4.30 -6.38 0.12
CA GLY A 61 3.27 -6.16 1.13
C GLY A 61 3.86 -5.60 2.42
N ILE A 62 4.97 -6.16 2.93
CA ILE A 62 5.64 -5.67 4.14
C ILE A 62 6.06 -4.21 3.98
N ILE A 63 6.69 -3.86 2.86
CA ILE A 63 7.10 -2.47 2.60
C ILE A 63 5.88 -1.56 2.52
N SER A 64 4.82 -1.99 1.83
CA SER A 64 3.57 -1.23 1.73
C SER A 64 2.93 -0.96 3.11
N TYR A 65 3.00 -1.92 4.03
CA TYR A 65 2.55 -1.73 5.43
C TYR A 65 3.31 -0.60 6.13
N ILE A 66 4.64 -0.56 5.97
CA ILE A 66 5.47 0.51 6.54
C ILE A 66 5.07 1.86 5.95
N PHE A 67 4.79 1.92 4.64
CA PHE A 67 4.37 3.15 4.00
C PHE A 67 2.97 3.62 4.44
N ILE A 68 2.03 2.70 4.65
CA ILE A 68 0.71 3.04 5.21
C ILE A 68 0.84 3.55 6.65
N TYR A 69 1.75 2.98 7.45
CA TYR A 69 1.94 3.38 8.84
C TYR A 69 2.30 4.87 8.97
N PHE A 70 3.26 5.34 8.18
CA PHE A 70 3.69 6.75 8.21
C PHE A 70 2.85 7.67 7.30
N SER A 71 1.75 7.19 6.73
CA SER A 71 0.84 8.02 5.94
C SER A 71 0.04 8.95 6.87
N GLU A 72 0.33 10.24 6.82
CA GLU A 72 -0.33 11.28 7.60
C GLU A 72 -0.62 12.48 6.70
N ASN A 73 -1.62 13.29 7.06
CA ASN A 73 -2.06 14.42 6.24
C ASN A 73 -0.96 15.51 6.08
N GLU A 74 -0.05 15.65 7.05
CA GLU A 74 1.02 16.66 7.01
C GLU A 74 2.31 16.18 6.34
N ARG A 75 2.33 14.95 5.82
CA ARG A 75 3.50 14.34 5.21
C ARG A 75 3.73 14.92 3.80
N ASN A 76 5.00 15.15 3.43
CA ASN A 76 5.37 15.74 2.13
C ASN A 76 4.82 14.95 0.92
N ASP A 77 4.46 15.67 -0.14
CA ASP A 77 3.91 15.08 -1.38
C ASP A 77 4.83 14.03 -2.02
N ALA A 78 6.15 14.18 -1.89
CA ALA A 78 7.13 13.21 -2.38
C ALA A 78 7.00 11.83 -1.69
N TYR A 79 6.57 11.80 -0.44
CA TYR A 79 6.33 10.56 0.29
C TYR A 79 5.27 9.69 -0.39
N PHE A 80 4.17 10.32 -0.81
CA PHE A 80 3.07 9.64 -1.48
C PHE A 80 3.41 9.38 -2.95
N SER A 81 3.84 10.41 -3.67
CA SER A 81 4.05 10.34 -5.12
C SER A 81 5.23 9.48 -5.54
N PHE A 82 6.28 9.42 -4.71
CA PHE A 82 7.43 8.56 -4.97
C PHE A 82 7.39 7.31 -4.10
N GLY A 83 7.24 7.45 -2.79
CA GLY A 83 7.31 6.33 -1.84
C GLY A 83 6.13 5.35 -1.97
N VAL A 84 4.92 5.83 -1.73
CA VAL A 84 3.70 5.00 -1.78
C VAL A 84 3.44 4.50 -3.21
N GLU A 85 3.61 5.35 -4.23
CA GLU A 85 3.42 4.95 -5.63
C GLU A 85 4.37 3.83 -6.05
N THR A 86 5.66 3.91 -5.65
CA THR A 86 6.66 2.86 -5.97
C THR A 86 6.28 1.51 -5.39
N CYS A 87 5.47 1.46 -4.31
CA CYS A 87 4.99 0.20 -3.76
C CYS A 87 4.16 -0.62 -4.76
N SER A 88 3.59 0.00 -5.79
CA SER A 88 2.90 -0.71 -6.87
C SER A 88 3.86 -1.52 -7.77
N ALA A 89 5.11 -1.06 -7.91
CA ALA A 89 6.15 -1.67 -8.73
C ALA A 89 7.08 -2.61 -7.94
N LEU A 90 7.06 -2.56 -6.60
CA LEU A 90 7.91 -3.40 -5.74
C LEU A 90 7.81 -4.92 -5.99
N PRO A 91 6.64 -5.54 -6.26
CA PRO A 91 6.59 -6.97 -6.54
C PRO A 91 7.48 -7.35 -7.72
N PHE A 92 7.50 -6.52 -8.77
CA PHE A 92 8.33 -6.73 -9.95
C PHE A 92 9.82 -6.52 -9.64
N LEU A 93 10.16 -5.50 -8.87
CA LEU A 93 11.54 -5.28 -8.43
C LEU A 93 12.09 -6.48 -7.64
N PHE A 94 11.32 -6.98 -6.66
CA PHE A 94 11.74 -8.15 -5.87
C PHE A 94 11.84 -9.41 -6.71
N LEU A 95 10.93 -9.60 -7.69
CA LEU A 95 11.00 -10.71 -8.63
C LEU A 95 12.31 -10.68 -9.43
N LEU A 96 12.67 -9.52 -9.99
CA LEU A 96 13.94 -9.37 -10.72
C LEU A 96 15.15 -9.65 -9.84
N ILE A 97 15.16 -9.15 -8.60
CA ILE A 97 16.27 -9.40 -7.67
C ILE A 97 16.42 -10.91 -7.44
N MET A 98 15.32 -11.64 -7.18
CA MET A 98 15.35 -13.09 -6.95
C MET A 98 15.74 -13.91 -8.18
N GLU A 99 15.50 -13.41 -9.40
CA GLU A 99 15.82 -14.13 -10.64
C GLU A 99 17.31 -13.98 -11.02
N TYR A 100 17.93 -12.84 -10.69
CA TYR A 100 19.27 -12.47 -11.16
C TYR A 100 20.36 -12.51 -10.09
N PHE A 101 20.03 -12.62 -8.81
CA PHE A 101 20.98 -12.66 -7.68
C PHE A 101 20.65 -13.81 -6.72
#